data_AF-A0A8T6T777-F1
#
_entry.id   AF-A0A8T6T777-F1
#
_cell.length_a   1.000
_cell.length_b   1.000
_cell.length_c   1.000
_cell.angle_alpha   90.00
_cell.angle_beta   90.00
_cell.angle_gamma   90.00
#
_symmetry.space_group_name_H-M   'P 1'
#
loop_
_entity.id
_entity.type
_entity.pdbx_description
1 polymer ?
#
loop_
_entity_poly.entity_id
_entity_poly.type
_entity_poly.pdbx_seq_one_letter_code
_entity_poly.pdbx_strand_id
1 'polypeptide(L)'
;MDGPSQDFAGYTFQVTDIDSEPESVFADVDVSRGDRSIDTARPGVVLINGQVRAEVDVLRTLTEDVYLVYHNASSAGDVTTVNMTFKVLPLMNVLWLGMVLMWLGLIIRMVAEPMARRRRQALAGTSARRRR
;
A
#
# COMPACT_ATOMS: atom_id res chain seq x y z
N MET A 1 -1.88 -21.87 -19.77
CA MET A 1 -1.70 -22.82 -18.68
C MET A 1 -1.72 -21.99 -17.42
N ASP A 2 -2.63 -22.27 -16.50
CA ASP A 2 -2.66 -21.54 -15.23
C ASP A 2 -1.38 -21.89 -14.46
N GLY A 3 -0.53 -20.89 -14.21
CA GLY A 3 0.69 -21.09 -13.44
C GLY A 3 0.38 -21.32 -11.96
N PRO A 4 1.42 -21.60 -11.13
CA PRO A 4 1.24 -21.86 -9.72
C PRO A 4 0.59 -20.67 -9.00
N SER A 5 -0.37 -20.96 -8.14
CA SER A 5 -1.06 -19.98 -7.31
C SER A 5 -0.81 -20.22 -5.82
N GLN A 6 -0.70 -19.14 -5.05
CA GLN A 6 -0.54 -19.19 -3.60
C GLN A 6 -1.44 -18.17 -2.91
N ASP A 7 -2.14 -18.61 -1.85
CA ASP A 7 -2.95 -17.74 -1.02
C ASP A 7 -2.18 -17.29 0.22
N PHE A 8 -2.18 -15.99 0.51
CA PHE A 8 -1.56 -15.41 1.69
C PHE A 8 -2.27 -14.14 2.15
N ALA A 9 -2.59 -14.04 3.44
CA ALA A 9 -3.25 -12.88 4.06
C ALA A 9 -4.55 -12.40 3.35
N GLY A 10 -5.28 -13.34 2.74
CA GLY A 10 -6.51 -13.06 1.99
C GLY A 10 -6.27 -12.58 0.54
N TYR A 11 -5.03 -12.57 0.07
CA TYR A 11 -4.64 -12.34 -1.31
C TYR A 11 -4.34 -13.67 -1.99
N THR A 12 -4.65 -13.75 -3.29
CA THR A 12 -4.26 -14.84 -4.17
C THR A 12 -3.21 -14.29 -5.13
N PHE A 13 -2.04 -14.91 -5.13
CA PHE A 13 -0.90 -14.61 -5.99
C PHE A 13 -0.80 -15.69 -7.06
N GLN A 14 -0.92 -15.32 -8.32
CA GLN A 14 -0.87 -16.26 -9.44
C GLN A 14 0.28 -15.89 -10.37
N VAL A 15 1.22 -16.80 -10.55
CA VAL A 15 2.29 -16.62 -11.53
C VAL A 15 1.71 -16.82 -12.92
N THR A 16 1.79 -15.81 -13.77
CA THR A 16 1.25 -15.84 -15.14
C THR A 16 2.34 -16.02 -16.18
N ASP A 17 3.51 -15.43 -15.95
CA ASP A 17 4.67 -15.55 -16.82
C ASP A 17 5.98 -15.56 -16.03
N ILE A 18 7.03 -16.16 -16.61
CA ILE A 18 8.39 -16.13 -16.08
C ILE A 18 9.32 -15.77 -17.23
N ASP A 19 9.89 -14.58 -17.14
CA ASP A 19 10.89 -14.06 -18.06
C ASP A 19 12.28 -14.40 -17.51
N SER A 20 13.01 -15.27 -18.20
CA SER A 20 14.33 -15.76 -17.77
C SER A 20 15.39 -15.43 -18.80
N GLU A 21 16.32 -14.57 -18.41
CA GLU A 21 17.53 -14.22 -19.14
C GLU A 21 18.78 -14.80 -18.44
N PRO A 22 19.95 -14.83 -19.11
CA PRO A 22 21.19 -15.37 -18.52
C PRO A 22 21.60 -14.70 -17.20
N GLU A 23 21.28 -13.42 -17.03
CA GLU A 23 21.65 -12.61 -15.87
C GLU A 23 20.43 -12.07 -15.10
N SER A 24 19.20 -12.39 -15.51
CA SER A 24 18.01 -11.92 -14.80
C SER A 24 16.85 -12.89 -14.89
N VAL A 25 16.03 -12.93 -13.86
CA VAL A 25 14.77 -13.68 -13.85
C VAL A 25 13.70 -12.81 -13.24
N PHE A 26 12.61 -12.59 -13.96
CA PHE A 26 11.43 -11.88 -13.51
C PHE A 26 10.22 -12.80 -13.60
N ALA A 27 9.30 -12.67 -12.64
CA ALA A 27 8.03 -13.37 -12.68
C ALA A 27 6.91 -12.34 -12.71
N ASP A 28 5.99 -12.47 -13.65
CA ASP A 28 4.74 -11.71 -13.63
C ASP A 28 3.77 -12.44 -12.71
N VAL A 29 3.31 -11.74 -11.69
CA VAL A 29 2.46 -12.28 -10.63
C VAL A 29 1.20 -11.43 -10.53
N ASP A 30 0.09 -12.00 -10.97
CA ASP A 30 -1.23 -11.40 -10.79
C ASP A 30 -1.66 -11.51 -9.33
N VAL A 31 -2.06 -10.38 -8.76
CA VAL A 31 -2.49 -10.29 -7.37
C VAL A 31 -3.97 -9.96 -7.33
N SER A 32 -4.73 -10.83 -6.66
CA SER A 32 -6.17 -10.67 -6.48
C SER A 32 -6.57 -10.83 -5.02
N ARG A 33 -7.76 -10.32 -4.67
CA ARG A 33 -8.37 -10.46 -3.34
C ARG A 33 -9.82 -10.90 -3.50
N GLY A 34 -10.07 -12.20 -3.27
CA GLY A 34 -11.35 -12.82 -3.66
C GLY A 34 -11.57 -12.70 -5.16
N ASP A 35 -12.74 -12.21 -5.59
CA ASP A 35 -13.08 -12.07 -7.01
C ASP A 35 -12.54 -10.79 -7.67
N ARG A 36 -11.78 -9.97 -6.93
CA ARG A 36 -11.26 -8.68 -7.42
C ARG A 36 -9.78 -8.78 -7.76
N SER A 37 -9.45 -8.62 -9.04
CA SER A 37 -8.07 -8.34 -9.46
C SER A 37 -7.65 -6.96 -8.95
N ILE A 38 -6.46 -6.91 -8.35
CA ILE A 38 -5.89 -5.68 -7.79
C ILE A 38 -4.93 -5.08 -8.79
N ASP A 39 -3.87 -5.82 -9.12
CA ASP A 39 -2.79 -5.40 -10.03
C ASP A 39 -1.82 -6.56 -10.27
N THR A 40 -0.86 -6.37 -11.17
CA THR A 40 0.20 -7.34 -11.49
C THR A 40 1.53 -6.85 -10.93
N ALA A 41 2.22 -7.68 -10.15
CA ALA A 41 3.57 -7.41 -9.66
C ALA A 41 4.62 -8.16 -10.49
N ARG A 42 5.80 -7.57 -10.62
CA ARG A 42 6.93 -8.11 -11.37
C ARG A 42 8.19 -8.22 -10.52
N PRO A 43 8.21 -9.06 -9.47
CA PRO A 43 9.43 -9.31 -8.71
C PRO A 43 10.45 -10.05 -9.56
N GLY A 44 11.72 -9.93 -9.20
CA GLY A 44 12.77 -10.67 -9.89
C GLY A 44 14.09 -10.66 -9.17
N VAL A 45 15.10 -11.21 -9.85
CA VAL A 45 16.50 -11.18 -9.43
C VAL A 45 17.34 -10.82 -10.64
N VAL A 46 18.35 -9.99 -10.41
CA VAL A 46 19.33 -9.60 -11.42
C VAL A 46 20.73 -9.90 -10.88
N LEU A 47 21.59 -10.45 -11.73
CA LEU A 47 23.00 -10.65 -11.47
C LEU A 47 23.77 -9.41 -11.93
N ILE A 48 24.38 -8.69 -11.00
CA ILE A 48 25.17 -7.48 -11.29
C ILE A 48 26.58 -7.72 -10.78
N ASN A 49 27.57 -7.74 -11.68
CA ASN A 49 28.98 -7.96 -11.35
C ASN A 49 29.24 -9.25 -10.53
N GLY A 50 28.52 -10.33 -10.84
CA GLY A 50 28.61 -11.60 -10.12
C GLY A 50 27.90 -11.61 -8.75
N GLN A 51 27.20 -10.53 -8.39
CA GLN A 51 26.40 -10.43 -7.18
C GLN A 51 24.91 -10.50 -7.50
N VAL A 52 24.20 -11.41 -6.85
CA VAL A 52 22.75 -11.58 -6.98
C VAL A 52 22.03 -10.47 -6.21
N ARG A 53 21.18 -9.70 -6.89
CA ARG A 53 20.36 -8.63 -6.30
C ARG A 53 18.89 -8.92 -6.54
N ALA A 54 18.10 -8.98 -5.46
CA ALA A 54 16.65 -9.14 -5.54
C ALA A 54 16.00 -7.81 -5.90
N GLU A 55 15.18 -7.82 -6.95
CA GLU A 55 14.27 -6.73 -7.30
C GLU A 55 12.92 -7.02 -6.63
N VAL A 56 12.57 -6.15 -5.68
CA VAL A 56 11.36 -6.25 -4.89
C VAL A 56 10.30 -5.39 -5.53
N ASP A 57 9.12 -5.96 -5.73
CA ASP A 57 7.97 -5.17 -6.17
C ASP A 57 7.01 -4.93 -5.00
N VAL A 58 6.39 -3.74 -4.99
CA VAL A 58 5.51 -3.27 -3.93
C VAL A 58 4.21 -2.78 -4.51
N LEU A 59 3.15 -3.57 -4.35
CA LEU A 59 1.81 -3.17 -4.71
C LEU A 59 1.22 -2.36 -3.56
N ARG A 60 0.97 -1.08 -3.83
CA ARG A 60 0.30 -0.20 -2.88
C ARG A 60 -1.20 -0.30 -3.11
N THR A 61 -1.91 -0.91 -2.17
CA THR A 61 -3.37 -0.87 -2.20
C THR A 61 -3.88 0.30 -1.36
N LEU A 62 -5.17 0.59 -1.50
CA LEU A 62 -5.85 1.59 -0.69
C LEU A 62 -5.89 1.27 0.79
N THR A 63 -5.50 0.08 1.26
CA THR A 63 -5.59 -0.33 2.69
C THR A 63 -4.30 -0.91 3.26
N GLU A 64 -3.47 -1.52 2.43
CA GLU A 64 -2.23 -2.18 2.84
C GLU A 64 -1.19 -2.17 1.72
N ASP A 65 0.07 -2.29 2.10
CA ASP A 65 1.17 -2.46 1.16
C ASP A 65 1.53 -3.95 1.06
N VAL A 66 1.52 -4.49 -0.16
CA VAL A 66 1.87 -5.88 -0.45
C VAL A 66 3.26 -5.92 -1.07
N TYR A 67 4.18 -6.59 -0.41
CA TYR A 67 5.58 -6.74 -0.81
C TYR A 67 5.82 -8.14 -1.36
N LEU A 68 6.40 -8.19 -2.55
CA LEU A 68 6.80 -9.41 -3.24
C LEU A 68 8.32 -9.42 -3.39
N VAL A 69 8.97 -10.38 -2.74
CA VAL A 69 10.43 -10.53 -2.80
C VAL A 69 10.76 -11.87 -3.42
N TYR A 70 11.40 -11.86 -4.58
CA TYR A 70 12.00 -13.04 -5.17
C TYR A 70 13.40 -13.26 -4.57
N HIS A 71 13.69 -14.47 -4.08
CA HIS A 71 14.98 -14.77 -3.45
C HIS A 71 15.91 -15.58 -4.35
N ASN A 72 15.47 -16.76 -4.77
CA ASN A 72 16.28 -17.71 -5.54
C ASN A 72 15.38 -18.81 -6.14
N ALA A 73 15.75 -19.33 -7.30
CA ALA A 73 15.26 -20.61 -7.80
C ALA A 73 16.30 -21.70 -7.52
N SER A 74 15.96 -22.67 -6.68
CA SER A 74 16.81 -23.84 -6.46
C SER A 74 16.28 -24.98 -7.32
N SER A 75 17.12 -25.51 -8.20
CA SER A 75 16.78 -26.71 -8.97
C SER A 75 17.37 -27.94 -8.29
N ALA A 76 16.51 -28.89 -7.91
CA ALA A 76 16.90 -30.19 -7.39
C ALA A 76 16.34 -31.28 -8.32
N GLY A 77 17.16 -31.78 -9.24
CA GLY A 77 16.71 -32.67 -10.31
C GLY A 77 15.84 -31.93 -11.32
N ASP A 78 14.68 -32.50 -11.65
CA ASP A 78 13.69 -31.89 -12.58
C ASP A 78 12.74 -30.88 -11.90
N VAL A 79 12.92 -30.62 -10.60
CA VAL A 79 12.05 -29.71 -9.85
C VAL A 79 12.76 -28.39 -9.59
N THR A 80 12.33 -27.35 -10.30
CA THR A 80 12.72 -25.96 -10.03
C THR A 80 11.81 -25.40 -8.94
N THR A 81 12.37 -25.15 -7.75
CA THR A 81 11.64 -24.57 -6.62
C THR A 81 11.94 -23.08 -6.55
N VAL A 82 10.93 -22.25 -6.76
CA VAL A 82 11.05 -20.79 -6.70
C VAL A 82 10.69 -20.33 -5.28
N ASN A 83 11.66 -19.72 -4.59
CA ASN A 83 11.44 -19.18 -3.24
C ASN A 83 11.06 -17.70 -3.32
N MET A 84 9.80 -17.41 -3.01
CA MET A 84 9.26 -16.05 -2.88
C MET A 84 8.82 -15.78 -1.44
N THR A 85 9.05 -14.56 -0.97
CA THR A 85 8.52 -14.08 0.31
C THR A 85 7.44 -13.04 0.06
N PHE A 86 6.27 -13.29 0.65
CA PHE A 86 5.11 -12.39 0.64
C PHE A 86 5.02 -11.67 1.97
N LYS A 87 4.90 -10.33 1.98
CA LYS A 87 4.62 -9.57 3.20
C LYS A 87 3.50 -8.57 2.96
N VAL A 88 2.54 -8.53 3.87
CA VAL A 88 1.44 -7.55 3.83
C VAL A 88 1.58 -6.66 5.06
N LEU A 89 1.77 -5.35 4.84
CA LEU A 89 1.95 -4.36 5.90
C LEU A 89 0.74 -3.41 5.96
N PRO A 90 -0.06 -3.45 7.04
CA PRO A 90 -1.30 -2.66 7.17
C PRO A 90 -1.09 -1.20 7.60
N LEU A 91 0.12 -0.64 7.53
CA LEU A 91 0.46 0.54 8.33
C LEU A 91 0.21 1.91 7.66
N MET A 92 0.27 1.99 6.33
CA MET A 92 0.24 3.30 5.65
C MET A 92 -1.12 3.99 5.80
N ASN A 93 -2.19 3.20 5.78
CA ASN A 93 -3.54 3.73 5.81
C ASN A 93 -3.98 4.30 7.15
N VAL A 94 -3.56 3.65 8.25
CA VAL A 94 -3.84 4.12 9.61
C VAL A 94 -3.16 5.47 9.84
N LEU A 95 -1.95 5.65 9.29
CA LEU A 95 -1.24 6.92 9.30
C LEU A 95 -2.00 8.02 8.55
N TRP A 96 -2.45 7.74 7.32
CA TRP A 96 -3.26 8.68 6.54
C TRP A 96 -4.57 9.07 7.24
N LEU A 97 -5.28 8.09 7.81
CA LEU A 97 -6.53 8.33 8.53
C LEU A 97 -6.31 9.23 9.76
N GLY A 98 -5.26 8.96 10.54
CA GLY A 98 -4.88 9.79 11.69
C GLY A 98 -4.50 11.21 11.26
N MET A 99 -3.78 11.37 10.15
CA MET A 99 -3.39 12.68 9.62
C MET A 99 -4.61 13.49 9.19
N VAL A 100 -5.54 12.88 8.43
CA VAL A 100 -6.79 13.52 8.00
C VAL A 100 -7.63 13.95 9.20
N LEU A 101 -7.74 13.11 10.22
CA LEU A 101 -8.47 13.43 11.44
C LEU A 101 -7.87 14.62 12.19
N MET A 102 -6.53 14.69 12.30
CA MET A 102 -5.84 15.87 12.87
C MET A 102 -6.12 17.14 12.06
N TRP A 103 -6.02 17.07 10.73
CA TRP A 103 -6.30 18.22 9.86
C TRP A 103 -7.74 18.71 10.00
N LEU A 104 -8.72 17.80 10.04
CA LEU A 104 -10.12 18.13 10.29
C LEU A 104 -10.30 18.83 11.64
N GLY A 105 -9.70 18.30 12.71
CA GLY A 105 -9.74 18.93 14.03
C GLY A 105 -9.16 20.35 14.02
N LEU A 106 -8.03 20.54 13.33
CA LEU A 106 -7.39 21.85 13.17
C LEU A 106 -8.29 22.84 12.40
N ILE A 107 -8.87 22.42 11.27
CA ILE A 107 -9.74 23.24 10.44
C ILE A 107 -11.00 23.63 11.23
N ILE A 108 -11.62 22.68 11.93
CA ILE A 108 -12.78 22.94 12.79
C ILE A 108 -12.43 24.00 13.83
N ARG A 109 -11.27 23.88 14.49
CA ARG A 109 -10.83 24.86 15.47
C ARG A 109 -10.59 26.24 14.85
N MET A 110 -9.89 26.30 13.71
CA MET A 110 -9.60 27.55 13.01
C MET A 110 -10.85 28.26 12.51
N VAL A 111 -11.90 27.54 12.12
CA VAL A 111 -13.17 28.13 11.65
C VAL A 111 -14.09 28.47 12.84
N ALA A 112 -14.16 27.60 13.85
CA ALA A 112 -15.07 27.76 14.98
C ALA A 112 -14.67 28.92 15.91
N GLU A 113 -13.38 29.12 16.18
CA GLU A 113 -12.91 30.21 17.06
C GLU A 113 -13.29 31.62 16.56
N PRO A 114 -13.02 32.03 15.31
CA PRO A 114 -13.41 33.34 14.81
C PRO A 114 -14.93 33.49 14.67
N MET A 115 -15.65 32.41 14.33
CA MET A 115 -17.11 32.44 14.23
C MET A 115 -17.79 32.60 15.61
N ALA A 116 -17.27 31.93 16.63
CA ALA A 116 -17.71 32.07 18.02
C ALA A 116 -17.40 33.48 18.57
N ARG A 117 -16.22 34.03 18.27
CA ARG A 117 -15.87 35.42 18.63
C ARG A 117 -16.83 36.43 17.99
N ARG A 118 -17.13 36.30 16.69
CA ARG A 118 -18.08 37.17 15.98
C ARG A 118 -19.49 37.09 16.56
N ARG A 119 -19.98 35.89 16.90
CA ARG A 119 -21.29 35.71 17.56
C ARG A 119 -21.35 36.39 18.93
N ARG A 120 -20.32 36.24 19.76
CA ARG A 120 -20.25 36.88 21.08
C ARG A 120 -20.23 38.41 20.99
N GLN A 121 -19.48 38.97 20.03
CA GLN A 121 -19.45 40.41 19.78
C GLN A 121 -20.79 40.95 19.28
N ALA A 122 -21.47 40.22 18.39
CA ALA A 122 -22.79 40.60 17.89
C ALA A 122 -23.84 40.66 19.02
N LEU A 123 -23.84 39.65 19.91
CA LEU A 123 -24.74 39.58 21.07
C LEU A 123 -24.44 40.68 22.11
N ALA A 124 -23.16 40.96 22.38
CA ALA A 124 -22.75 42.03 23.30
C ALA A 124 -23.15 43.43 22.78
N GLY A 125 -23.02 43.67 21.47
CA GLY A 125 -23.43 44.90 20.82
C GLY A 125 -24.94 45.14 20.84
N THR A 126 -25.75 44.08 20.79
CA THR A 126 -27.22 44.20 20.89
C THR A 126 -27.69 44.53 22.31
N SER A 127 -27.04 43.98 23.34
CA SER A 127 -27.36 44.30 24.74
C SER A 127 -26.97 45.73 25.15
N ALA A 128 -25.91 46.29 24.57
CA ALA A 128 -25.49 47.67 24.84
C ALA A 128 -26.47 48.71 24.27
N ARG A 129 -27.16 48.39 23.17
CA ARG A 129 -28.09 49.29 22.48
C ARG A 129 -29.47 49.38 23.14
N ARG A 130 -29.80 48.45 24.04
CA ARG A 130 -31.11 48.37 24.73
C ARG A 130 -31.13 49.09 26.09
N ARG A 131 -30.01 49.67 26.53
CA ARG A 131 -29.83 50.37 27.82
C ARG A 131 -29.68 51.90 27.70
N ARG A 132 -29.73 52.46 26.49
CA ARG A 132 -29.82 53.90 26.23
C ARG A 132 -31.22 54.20 25.71
#